data_AF-F4T7S4-F1
#
_entry.id   AF-F4T7S4-F1
#
_cell.length_a   1.000
_cell.length_b   1.000
_cell.length_c   1.000
_cell.angle_alpha   90.00
_cell.angle_beta   90.00
_cell.angle_gamma   90.00
#
_symmetry.space_group_name_H-M   'P 1'
#
loop_
_entity.id
_entity.type
_entity.pdbx_description
1 polymer ?
#
loop_
_entity_poly.entity_id
_entity_poly.type
_entity_poly.pdbx_seq_one_letter_code
_entity_poly.pdbx_strand_id
1 'polypeptide(L)'
;MNSQTTKDITGFRSYLPDALRLRFDEQLSVRAIALQLGLSHSTIHNLFQRFNASGITWPLPESLSVAQLDAILYANRKKELPDDPQISESTWRKERRTSYSREFKIRLVKQALQPGAVVARIAREHNIN
;
A
#
# COMPACT_ATOMS: atom_id res chain seq x y z
N MET A 1 -24.71 -22.90 -1.09
CA MET A 1 -23.47 -23.66 -1.37
C MET A 1 -22.80 -22.99 -2.54
N ASN A 2 -21.84 -22.12 -2.29
CA ASN A 2 -21.11 -21.42 -3.33
C ASN A 2 -19.67 -21.27 -2.83
N SER A 3 -18.86 -22.14 -3.41
CA SER A 3 -17.56 -22.57 -2.95
C SER A 3 -16.55 -21.43 -2.95
N GLN A 4 -15.82 -21.37 -1.85
CA GLN A 4 -14.61 -20.60 -1.66
C GLN A 4 -13.67 -20.85 -2.84
N THR A 5 -13.45 -19.84 -3.67
CA THR A 5 -12.40 -19.88 -4.69
C THR A 5 -11.08 -19.49 -4.02
N THR A 6 -10.56 -20.40 -3.19
CA THR A 6 -9.20 -20.32 -2.64
C THR A 6 -8.24 -20.70 -3.75
N LYS A 7 -8.03 -19.78 -4.70
CA LYS A 7 -6.95 -19.91 -5.67
C LYS A 7 -5.65 -19.95 -4.90
N ASP A 8 -4.98 -21.08 -4.99
CA ASP A 8 -3.59 -21.36 -4.66
C ASP A 8 -2.76 -20.08 -4.42
N ILE A 9 -2.64 -19.71 -3.15
CA ILE A 9 -2.04 -18.42 -2.72
C ILE A 9 -0.52 -18.43 -2.96
N THR A 10 0.06 -19.61 -3.20
CA THR A 10 1.51 -19.84 -3.35
C THR A 10 1.98 -19.58 -4.80
N GLY A 11 1.15 -19.84 -5.81
CA GLY A 11 1.53 -19.66 -7.23
C GLY A 11 1.61 -18.21 -7.72
N PHE A 12 1.05 -17.25 -6.98
CA PHE A 12 1.00 -15.84 -7.40
C PHE A 12 2.34 -15.11 -7.31
N ARG A 13 3.40 -15.72 -6.76
CA ARG A 13 4.65 -15.00 -6.44
C ARG A 13 5.89 -15.66 -7.02
N SER A 14 5.72 -16.51 -8.03
CA SER A 14 6.84 -17.09 -8.81
C SER A 14 7.71 -16.02 -9.49
N TYR A 15 7.20 -14.80 -9.68
CA TYR A 15 7.94 -13.67 -10.24
C TYR A 15 8.93 -12.99 -9.29
N LEU A 16 8.94 -13.34 -7.99
CA LEU A 16 9.84 -12.72 -7.01
C LEU A 16 11.32 -12.84 -7.38
N PRO A 17 11.87 -14.05 -7.64
CA PRO A 17 13.27 -14.18 -8.03
C PRO A 17 13.56 -13.47 -9.36
N ASP A 18 12.68 -13.60 -10.36
CA ASP A 18 12.85 -12.92 -11.65
C ASP A 18 12.89 -11.40 -11.51
N ALA A 19 11.96 -10.80 -10.75
CA ALA A 19 11.95 -9.35 -10.51
C ALA A 19 13.25 -8.85 -9.86
N LEU A 20 13.82 -9.64 -8.93
CA LEU A 20 15.10 -9.30 -8.30
C LEU A 20 16.26 -9.44 -9.29
N ARG A 21 16.31 -10.51 -10.11
CA ARG A 21 17.32 -10.67 -11.17
C ARG A 21 17.29 -9.49 -12.13
N LEU A 22 16.12 -9.14 -12.66
CA LEU A 22 15.96 -8.03 -13.59
C LEU A 22 16.43 -6.68 -13.00
N ARG A 23 16.31 -6.51 -11.68
CA ARG A 23 16.73 -5.28 -10.99
C ARG A 23 18.21 -5.22 -10.70
N PHE A 24 18.81 -6.32 -10.27
CA PHE A 24 20.20 -6.33 -9.79
C PHE A 24 21.19 -6.79 -10.85
N ASP A 25 20.79 -7.71 -11.73
CA ASP A 25 21.63 -8.24 -12.81
C ASP A 25 21.53 -7.35 -14.05
N GLU A 26 20.32 -7.06 -14.53
CA GLU A 26 20.08 -6.23 -15.72
C GLU A 26 19.92 -4.72 -15.41
N GLN A 27 19.92 -4.33 -14.13
CA GLN A 27 19.75 -2.94 -13.67
C GLN A 27 18.52 -2.21 -14.24
N LEU A 28 17.46 -2.95 -14.57
CA LEU A 28 16.27 -2.38 -15.18
C LEU A 28 15.50 -1.45 -14.22
N SER A 29 14.81 -0.48 -14.83
CA SER A 29 13.90 0.40 -14.09
C SER A 29 12.68 -0.37 -13.59
N VAL A 30 12.10 0.06 -12.46
CA VAL A 30 10.85 -0.50 -11.91
C VAL A 30 9.73 -0.57 -12.97
N ARG A 31 9.66 0.43 -13.86
CA ARG A 31 8.73 0.45 -15.00
C ARG A 31 9.01 -0.64 -16.03
N ALA A 32 10.26 -0.84 -16.42
CA ALA A 32 10.63 -1.86 -17.38
C ALA A 32 10.34 -3.27 -16.83
N ILE A 33 10.69 -3.50 -15.57
CA ILE A 33 10.43 -4.77 -14.86
C ILE A 33 8.91 -5.05 -14.79
N ALA A 34 8.12 -4.03 -14.46
CA ALA A 34 6.66 -4.15 -14.42
C ALA A 34 6.07 -4.55 -15.78
N LEU A 35 6.54 -3.93 -16.87
CA LEU A 35 6.11 -4.28 -18.22
C LEU A 35 6.52 -5.71 -18.60
N GLN A 36 7.75 -6.11 -18.28
CA GLN A 36 8.29 -7.43 -18.61
C GLN A 36 7.56 -8.57 -17.87
N LEU A 37 7.19 -8.35 -16.62
CA LEU A 37 6.45 -9.32 -15.80
C LEU A 37 4.92 -9.21 -15.94
N GLY A 38 4.42 -8.24 -16.71
CA GLY A 38 2.97 -7.99 -16.82
C GLY A 38 2.31 -7.54 -15.51
N LEU A 39 3.09 -6.93 -14.60
CA LEU A 39 2.66 -6.52 -13.28
C LEU A 39 2.44 -5.01 -13.21
N SER A 40 1.63 -4.57 -12.24
CA SER A 40 1.50 -3.15 -11.96
C SER A 40 2.82 -2.57 -11.42
N HIS A 41 3.15 -1.35 -11.85
CA HIS A 41 4.29 -0.59 -11.33
C HIS A 41 4.31 -0.53 -9.79
N SER A 42 3.14 -0.34 -9.16
CA SER A 42 3.03 -0.28 -7.71
C SER A 42 3.39 -1.60 -7.03
N THR A 43 3.09 -2.74 -7.66
CA THR A 43 3.43 -4.07 -7.13
C THR A 43 4.94 -4.25 -7.08
N ILE A 44 5.63 -3.94 -8.18
CA ILE A 44 7.09 -4.04 -8.27
C ILE A 44 7.77 -3.02 -7.34
N HIS A 45 7.23 -1.80 -7.26
CA HIS A 45 7.76 -0.79 -6.35
C HIS A 45 7.66 -1.23 -4.88
N ASN A 46 6.49 -1.73 -4.46
CA ASN A 46 6.29 -2.18 -3.09
C ASN A 46 7.10 -3.43 -2.77
N LEU A 47 7.32 -4.32 -3.75
CA LEU A 47 8.25 -5.44 -3.65
C LEU A 47 9.67 -4.95 -3.31
N PHE A 48 10.23 -4.02 -4.08
CA PHE A 48 11.58 -3.53 -3.82
C PHE A 48 11.70 -2.75 -2.51
N GLN A 49 10.66 -2.01 -2.11
CA GLN A 49 10.63 -1.37 -0.81
C GLN A 49 10.73 -2.38 0.33
N ARG A 50 9.93 -3.46 0.28
CA ARG A 50 9.98 -4.54 1.27
C ARG A 50 11.30 -5.28 1.26
N PHE A 51 11.87 -5.50 0.07
CA PHE A 51 13.17 -6.15 -0.08
C PHE A 51 14.30 -5.32 0.53
N ASN A 52 14.27 -4.00 0.33
CA ASN A 52 15.23 -3.11 0.97
C ASN A 52 15.01 -3.04 2.50
N ALA A 53 13.76 -3.09 2.95
CA ALA A 53 13.42 -3.09 4.37
C ALA A 53 13.76 -4.41 5.07
N SER A 54 13.78 -5.54 4.37
CA SER A 54 14.12 -6.84 4.96
C SER A 54 15.62 -7.02 5.18
N GLY A 55 16.46 -6.14 4.61
CA GLY A 55 17.91 -6.21 4.75
C GLY A 55 18.54 -7.44 4.06
N ILE A 56 17.78 -8.15 3.22
CA ILE A 56 18.32 -9.26 2.43
C ILE A 56 19.22 -8.66 1.34
N THR A 57 20.43 -9.18 1.25
CA THR A 57 21.38 -8.77 0.22
C THR A 57 21.20 -9.64 -1.02
N TRP A 58 21.33 -9.03 -2.20
CA TRP A 58 21.44 -9.73 -3.47
C TRP A 58 22.92 -10.02 -3.77
N PRO A 59 23.31 -11.23 -4.25
CA PRO A 59 22.48 -12.35 -4.67
C PRO A 59 21.86 -13.12 -3.51
N LEU A 60 20.66 -13.69 -3.74
CA LEU A 60 19.98 -14.53 -2.74
C LEU A 60 20.87 -15.74 -2.39
N PRO A 61 21.06 -16.06 -1.10
CA PRO A 61 21.80 -17.27 -0.73
C PRO A 61 21.04 -18.51 -1.21
N GLU A 62 21.75 -19.55 -1.67
CA GLU A 62 21.14 -20.79 -2.20
C GLU A 62 20.18 -21.47 -1.20
N SER A 63 20.33 -21.19 0.10
CA SER A 63 19.45 -21.65 1.16
C SER A 63 18.09 -20.94 1.22
N LEU A 64 17.85 -19.89 0.41
CA LEU A 64 16.65 -19.07 0.46
C LEU A 64 15.69 -19.40 -0.69
N SER A 65 14.69 -20.23 -0.37
CA SER A 65 13.63 -20.59 -1.32
C SER A 65 12.64 -19.44 -1.58
N VAL A 66 11.92 -19.50 -2.71
CA VAL A 66 10.87 -18.51 -3.06
C VAL A 66 9.82 -18.39 -1.95
N ALA A 67 9.46 -19.51 -1.30
CA ALA A 67 8.51 -19.52 -0.18
C ALA A 67 9.05 -18.81 1.06
N GLN A 68 10.35 -18.93 1.35
CA GLN A 68 11.00 -18.21 2.45
C GLN A 68 11.16 -16.73 2.13
N LEU A 69 11.53 -16.37 0.90
CA LEU A 69 11.59 -14.99 0.45
C LEU A 69 10.20 -14.33 0.56
N ASP A 70 9.15 -15.03 0.12
CA ASP A 70 7.78 -14.57 0.27
C ASP A 70 7.42 -14.37 1.75
N ALA A 71 7.75 -15.34 2.59
CA ALA A 71 7.49 -15.27 4.02
C ALA A 71 8.22 -14.09 4.67
N ILE A 72 9.44 -13.74 4.25
CA ILE A 72 10.18 -12.60 4.80
C ILE A 72 9.58 -11.27 4.31
N LEU A 73 9.28 -11.15 3.01
CA LEU A 73 8.76 -9.92 2.41
C LEU A 73 7.31 -9.63 2.79
N TYR A 74 6.52 -10.68 3.04
CA TYR A 74 5.08 -10.58 3.32
C TYR A 74 4.70 -11.14 4.70
N ALA A 75 5.66 -11.40 5.59
CA ALA A 75 5.44 -11.89 6.96
C ALA A 75 4.38 -11.09 7.72
N ASN A 76 4.37 -9.76 7.52
CA ASN A 76 3.46 -8.86 8.22
C ASN A 76 1.98 -8.98 7.80
N ARG A 77 1.65 -9.74 6.73
CA ARG A 77 0.23 -9.98 6.38
C ARG A 77 -0.49 -10.94 7.34
N LYS A 78 0.23 -11.71 8.15
CA LYS A 78 -0.36 -12.69 9.07
C LYS A 78 -0.51 -12.21 10.52
N LYS A 79 -0.20 -10.94 10.81
CA LYS A 79 -0.31 -10.36 12.15
C LYS A 79 -1.45 -9.36 12.33
N GLU A 80 -2.33 -9.20 11.35
CA GLU A 80 -3.46 -8.26 11.45
C GLU A 80 -4.78 -9.00 11.61
N LEU A 81 -4.98 -9.55 12.82
CA LEU A 81 -6.24 -9.76 13.55
C LEU A 81 -5.78 -10.32 14.92
N PRO A 82 -5.84 -9.54 16.01
CA PRO A 82 -7.05 -8.86 16.46
C PRO A 82 -6.89 -7.34 16.70
N ASP A 83 -7.98 -6.62 16.45
CA ASP A 83 -8.41 -5.34 17.05
C ASP A 83 -7.36 -4.49 17.80
N ASP A 84 -6.49 -3.77 17.10
CA ASP A 84 -5.89 -2.52 17.62
C ASP A 84 -5.29 -1.67 16.47
N PRO A 85 -5.61 -0.36 16.36
CA PRO A 85 -5.20 0.48 15.24
C PRO A 85 -3.79 1.07 15.42
N GLN A 86 -2.75 0.24 15.38
CA GLN A 86 -1.37 0.71 15.25
C GLN A 86 -0.87 0.56 13.81
N ILE A 87 -1.31 1.49 12.96
CA ILE A 87 -0.76 1.70 11.62
C ILE A 87 0.67 2.24 11.78
N SER A 88 1.67 1.37 11.61
CA SER A 88 3.05 1.76 11.32
C SER A 88 3.42 1.35 9.90
N GLU A 89 3.24 2.26 8.93
CA GLU A 89 4.14 2.37 7.79
C GLU A 89 3.80 3.63 7.01
N SER A 90 4.82 4.50 6.88
CA SER A 90 4.93 5.52 5.84
C SER A 90 4.15 6.84 6.04
N THR A 91 4.89 7.79 6.60
CA THR A 91 4.68 9.21 6.87
C THR A 91 4.33 10.10 5.65
N TRP A 92 3.63 9.58 4.62
CA TRP A 92 3.16 10.39 3.46
C TRP A 92 1.65 10.53 3.38
N ARG A 93 0.89 9.84 4.23
CA ARG A 93 -0.47 10.28 4.52
C ARG A 93 -0.32 11.51 5.40
N LYS A 94 -0.30 12.70 4.76
CA LYS A 94 -0.63 13.97 5.42
C LYS A 94 -1.68 13.65 6.46
N GLU A 95 -1.36 13.96 7.72
CA GLU A 95 -2.19 13.87 8.91
C GLU A 95 -3.63 13.54 8.57
N ARG A 96 -4.12 12.35 8.97
CA ARG A 96 -5.48 11.86 8.64
C ARG A 96 -6.42 13.05 8.71
N ARG A 97 -6.87 13.55 7.54
CA ARG A 97 -7.70 14.76 7.43
C ARG A 97 -8.67 14.76 8.59
N THR A 98 -8.70 15.85 9.36
CA THR A 98 -9.54 15.98 10.55
C THR A 98 -10.90 15.33 10.29
N SER A 99 -11.17 14.24 11.02
CA SER A 99 -12.39 13.47 10.80
C SER A 99 -13.53 14.21 11.50
N TYR A 100 -14.21 15.09 10.75
CA TYR A 100 -15.36 15.81 11.28
C TYR A 100 -16.56 14.88 11.50
N SER A 101 -17.28 15.10 12.61
CA SER A 101 -18.53 14.39 12.94
C SER A 101 -19.57 14.49 11.81
N ARG A 102 -20.44 13.49 11.69
CA ARG A 102 -21.54 13.46 10.71
C ARG A 102 -22.43 14.69 10.82
N GLU A 103 -22.75 15.11 12.04
CA GLU A 103 -23.58 16.30 12.28
C GLU A 103 -22.90 17.59 11.82
N PHE A 104 -21.59 17.71 12.07
CA PHE A 104 -20.79 18.84 11.61
C PHE A 104 -20.81 18.93 10.09
N LYS A 105 -20.59 17.80 9.38
CA LYS A 105 -20.64 17.75 7.92
C LYS A 105 -22.02 18.15 7.38
N ILE A 106 -23.10 17.70 8.02
CA ILE A 106 -24.48 18.07 7.63
C ILE A 106 -24.72 19.57 7.81
N ARG A 107 -24.30 20.15 8.94
CA ARG A 107 -24.45 21.59 9.20
C ARG A 107 -23.65 22.42 8.20
N LEU A 108 -22.41 22.01 7.90
CA LEU A 108 -21.55 22.69 6.94
C LEU A 108 -22.18 22.73 5.54
N VAL A 109 -22.73 21.61 5.08
CA VAL A 109 -23.44 21.53 3.79
C VAL A 109 -24.68 22.42 3.77
N LYS A 110 -25.48 22.42 4.85
CA LYS A 110 -26.67 23.28 4.95
C LYS A 110 -26.33 24.78 4.88
N GLN A 111 -25.22 25.20 5.48
CA GLN A 111 -24.72 26.57 5.40
C GLN A 111 -24.22 26.91 3.99
N ALA A 112 -23.49 26.00 3.35
CA ALA A 112 -22.97 26.19 2.00
C ALA A 112 -24.06 26.22 0.91
N LEU A 113 -25.24 25.66 1.18
CA LEU A 113 -26.36 25.62 0.24
C LEU A 113 -27.21 26.91 0.25
N GLN A 114 -26.95 27.86 1.16
CA GLN A 114 -27.69 29.13 1.20
C GLN A 114 -27.27 30.04 0.02
N PRO A 115 -28.21 30.75 -0.62
CA PRO A 115 -27.88 31.70 -1.68
C PRO A 115 -26.96 32.80 -1.14
N GLY A 116 -25.84 33.06 -1.83
CA GLY A 116 -24.81 34.00 -1.38
C GLY A 116 -23.79 33.44 -0.38
N ALA A 117 -23.84 32.13 -0.08
CA ALA A 117 -22.84 31.49 0.77
C ALA A 117 -21.46 31.43 0.09
N VAL A 118 -20.42 31.78 0.85
CA VAL A 118 -19.01 31.69 0.41
C VAL A 118 -18.33 30.58 1.21
N VAL A 119 -18.08 29.44 0.56
CA VAL A 119 -17.51 28.23 1.18
C VAL A 119 -16.20 28.52 1.90
N ALA A 120 -15.33 29.35 1.33
CA ALA A 120 -14.05 29.72 1.95
C ALA A 120 -14.23 30.52 3.26
N ARG A 121 -15.27 31.35 3.37
CA ARG A 121 -15.58 32.09 4.60
C ARG A 121 -16.10 31.16 5.69
N ILE A 122 -16.99 30.24 5.31
CA ILE A 122 -17.53 29.22 6.21
C ILE A 122 -16.40 28.33 6.74
N ALA A 123 -15.48 27.89 5.88
CA ALA A 123 -14.31 27.11 6.30
C ALA A 123 -13.43 27.85 7.32
N ARG A 124 -13.16 29.14 7.09
CA ARG A 124 -12.37 29.98 8.03
C ARG A 124 -13.06 30.17 9.38
N GLU A 125 -14.38 30.37 9.39
CA GLU A 125 -15.17 30.48 10.62
C GLU A 125 -15.08 29.19 11.47
N HIS A 126 -15.03 28.04 10.81
CA HIS A 126 -14.88 26.73 11.45
C HIS A 126 -13.43 26.27 11.63
N ASN A 127 -12.43 27.14 11.38
CA ASN A 127 -11.00 26.84 11.47
C ASN A 127 -10.58 25.60 10.65
N ILE A 128 -11.23 25.38 9.51
CA ILE A 128 -10.92 24.31 8.57
C ILE A 128 -9.78 24.83 7.68
N ASN A 129 -8.55 24.35 7.92
CA ASN A 129 -7.34 24.69 7.15
C ASN A 129 -6.73 23.46 6.47
#